data_AF-A0A829ZPA4-F1
#
_entry.id   AF-A0A829ZPA4-F1
#
_cell.length_a   1.000
_cell.length_b   1.000
_cell.length_c   1.000
_cell.angle_alpha   90.00
_cell.angle_beta   90.00
_cell.angle_gamma   90.00
#
_symmetry.space_group_name_H-M   'P 1'
#
loop_
_entity.id
_entity.type
_entity.pdbx_description
1 polymer ?
#
loop_
_entity_poly.entity_id
_entity_poly.type
_entity_poly.pdbx_seq_one_letter_code
_entity_poly.pdbx_strand_id
1 'polypeptide(L)'
;MSRYREEVQKLKNALLKEALPYWLGGILLGILNITHFVTFGVPLGITTAFTNWGAWIAKALGFHPENWAFYQSPANAKMLADGFLNDGGSIMNIGIILGALLATLLASQFRIKKIKNYKQVIGAVGGGILMGYGARIAYG
;
A
#
# COMPACT_ATOMS: atom_id res chain seq x y z
N MET A 1 -28.81 -2.59 -32.27
CA MET A 1 -27.62 -3.30 -31.73
C MET A 1 -26.29 -2.53 -31.83
N SER A 2 -26.14 -1.50 -32.69
CA SER A 2 -24.92 -0.67 -32.75
C SER A 2 -24.77 0.28 -31.55
N ARG A 3 -25.84 0.99 -31.19
CA ARG A 3 -25.88 1.99 -30.11
C ARG A 3 -25.56 1.44 -28.71
N TYR A 4 -26.03 0.23 -28.40
CA TYR A 4 -25.67 -0.46 -27.14
C TYR A 4 -24.17 -0.77 -27.07
N ARG A 5 -23.56 -1.14 -28.19
CA ARG A 5 -22.12 -1.45 -28.27
C ARG A 5 -21.27 -0.19 -28.07
N GLU A 6 -21.71 0.94 -28.62
CA GLU A 6 -21.05 2.24 -28.44
C GLU A 6 -21.12 2.74 -27.00
N GLU A 7 -22.27 2.63 -26.34
CA GLU A 7 -22.39 3.01 -24.92
C GLU A 7 -21.53 2.14 -24.01
N VAL A 8 -21.51 0.82 -24.24
CA VAL A 8 -20.63 -0.10 -23.50
C VAL A 8 -19.17 0.26 -23.72
N GLN A 9 -18.76 0.63 -24.94
CA GLN A 9 -17.38 1.01 -25.22
C GLN A 9 -17.00 2.34 -24.55
N LYS A 10 -17.93 3.30 -24.53
CA LYS A 10 -17.75 4.59 -23.84
C LYS A 10 -17.59 4.40 -22.33
N LEU A 11 -18.43 3.55 -21.71
CA LEU A 11 -18.34 3.22 -20.29
C LEU A 11 -17.02 2.49 -19.96
N LYS A 12 -16.60 1.54 -20.80
CA LYS A 12 -15.31 0.86 -20.64
C LYS A 12 -14.14 1.83 -20.66
N ASN A 13 -14.12 2.79 -21.59
CA ASN A 13 -13.06 3.78 -21.67
C ASN A 13 -13.09 4.74 -20.46
N ALA A 14 -14.28 5.21 -20.06
CA ALA A 14 -14.43 6.08 -18.90
C ALA A 14 -13.99 5.42 -17.58
N LEU A 15 -14.22 4.10 -17.43
CA LEU A 15 -13.85 3.36 -16.22
C LEU A 15 -12.39 2.87 -16.22
N LEU A 16 -11.84 2.50 -17.39
CA LEU A 16 -10.54 1.83 -17.48
C LEU A 16 -9.40 2.72 -17.97
N LYS A 17 -9.69 3.78 -18.72
CA LYS A 17 -8.66 4.64 -19.35
C LYS A 17 -8.67 6.06 -18.84
N GLU A 18 -9.83 6.59 -18.49
CA GLU A 18 -9.97 7.96 -17.99
C GLU A 18 -9.85 8.00 -16.47
N ALA A 19 -9.32 9.10 -15.94
CA ALA A 19 -9.26 9.29 -14.49
C ALA A 19 -10.69 9.47 -13.95
N LEU A 20 -11.05 8.68 -12.94
CA LEU A 20 -12.33 8.82 -12.27
C LEU A 20 -12.45 10.24 -11.66
N PRO A 21 -13.66 10.81 -11.62
CA PRO A 21 -13.91 12.04 -10.89
C PRO A 21 -13.46 11.93 -9.43
N TYR A 22 -12.86 12.99 -8.88
CA TYR A 22 -12.31 12.99 -7.51
C TYR A 22 -13.32 12.55 -6.45
N TRP A 23 -14.57 13.00 -6.56
CA TRP A 23 -15.64 12.64 -5.63
C TRP A 23 -15.94 11.14 -5.64
N LEU A 24 -15.93 10.52 -6.83
CA LEU A 24 -16.16 9.09 -6.97
C LEU A 24 -15.01 8.28 -6.40
N GLY A 25 -13.76 8.70 -6.66
CA GLY A 25 -12.57 8.09 -6.04
C GLY A 25 -12.61 8.16 -4.51
N GLY A 26 -13.01 9.31 -3.95
CA GLY A 26 -13.17 9.49 -2.51
C GLY A 26 -14.25 8.58 -1.91
N ILE A 27 -15.41 8.46 -2.57
CA ILE A 27 -16.49 7.56 -2.12
C ILE A 27 -16.03 6.10 -2.14
N LEU A 28 -15.40 5.65 -3.24
CA LEU A 28 -14.91 4.27 -3.35
C LEU A 28 -13.86 3.95 -2.28
N LEU A 29 -12.94 4.88 -2.02
CA LEU A 29 -11.94 4.73 -0.97
C LEU A 29 -12.56 4.70 0.43
N GLY A 30 -13.58 5.54 0.66
CA GLY A 30 -14.34 5.54 1.91
C GLY A 30 -15.06 4.21 2.15
N ILE A 31 -15.75 3.69 1.13
CA ILE A 31 -16.40 2.38 1.19
C ILE A 31 -15.37 1.28 1.49
N LEU A 32 -14.23 1.28 0.79
CA LEU A 32 -13.16 0.32 1.02
C LEU A 32 -12.65 0.37 2.47
N ASN A 33 -12.45 1.57 3.02
CA ASN A 33 -12.00 1.75 4.40
C ASN A 33 -13.05 1.21 5.39
N ILE A 34 -14.33 1.51 5.19
CA ILE A 34 -15.43 1.01 6.03
C ILE A 34 -15.48 -0.51 5.98
N THR A 35 -15.43 -1.11 4.78
CA THR A 35 -15.45 -2.57 4.63
C THR A 35 -14.26 -3.23 5.34
N HIS A 36 -13.07 -2.64 5.22
CA HIS A 36 -11.88 -3.13 5.91
C HIS A 36 -12.04 -3.02 7.42
N PHE A 37 -12.50 -1.88 7.92
CA PHE A 37 -12.71 -1.64 9.34
C PHE A 37 -13.72 -2.61 9.94
N VAL A 38 -14.83 -2.88 9.26
CA VAL A 38 -15.84 -3.85 9.70
C VAL A 38 -15.30 -5.29 9.72
N THR A 39 -14.39 -5.63 8.80
CA THR A 39 -13.85 -6.99 8.66
C THR A 39 -12.72 -7.27 9.65
N PHE A 40 -11.83 -6.30 9.88
CA PHE A 40 -10.59 -6.47 10.64
C PHE A 40 -10.56 -5.71 11.96
N GLY A 41 -11.55 -4.86 12.24
CA GLY A 41 -11.64 -4.06 13.47
C GLY A 41 -10.60 -2.93 13.57
N VAL A 42 -9.80 -2.71 12.54
CA VAL A 42 -8.76 -1.69 12.46
C VAL A 42 -8.88 -0.92 11.14
N PRO A 43 -8.55 0.38 11.12
CA PRO A 43 -8.57 1.15 9.88
C PRO A 43 -7.44 0.71 8.94
N LEU A 44 -7.56 1.04 7.65
CA LEU A 44 -6.49 0.82 6.68
C LEU A 44 -5.20 1.49 7.17
N GLY A 45 -4.16 0.70 7.42
CA GLY A 45 -2.86 1.17 7.92
C GLY A 45 -1.70 0.55 7.15
N ILE A 46 -0.82 1.40 6.60
CA ILE A 46 0.29 0.96 5.75
C ILE A 46 1.62 0.93 6.54
N THR A 47 1.79 1.84 7.51
CA THR A 47 3.03 2.10 8.24
C THR A 47 3.53 0.90 9.06
N THR A 48 2.64 0.22 9.77
CA THR A 48 3.01 -0.93 10.63
C THR A 48 3.53 -2.10 9.81
N ALA A 49 2.92 -2.37 8.66
CA ALA A 49 3.39 -3.43 7.76
C ALA A 49 4.82 -3.17 7.28
N PHE A 50 5.15 -1.94 6.87
CA PHE A 50 6.52 -1.59 6.49
C PHE A 50 7.52 -1.71 7.66
N THR A 51 7.09 -1.44 8.88
CA THR A 51 7.92 -1.68 10.08
C THR A 51 8.23 -3.17 10.24
N ASN A 52 7.22 -4.03 10.07
CA ASN A 52 7.39 -5.48 10.11
C ASN A 52 8.29 -5.99 8.98
N TRP A 53 8.17 -5.44 7.77
CA TRP A 53 9.07 -5.80 6.65
C TRP A 53 10.52 -5.46 6.98
N GLY A 54 10.76 -4.27 7.53
CA GLY A 54 12.08 -3.87 8.01
C GLY A 54 12.60 -4.79 9.11
N ALA A 55 11.76 -5.18 10.06
CA ALA A 55 12.14 -6.11 11.13
C ALA A 55 12.47 -7.50 10.59
N TRP A 56 11.69 -8.07 9.66
CA TRP A 56 12.00 -9.36 9.06
C TRP A 56 13.27 -9.33 8.22
N ILE A 57 13.52 -8.24 7.49
CA ILE A 57 14.79 -8.03 6.76
C ILE A 57 15.95 -7.95 7.76
N ALA A 58 15.81 -7.18 8.84
CA ALA A 58 16.84 -7.08 9.88
C ALA A 58 17.11 -8.45 10.52
N LYS A 59 16.06 -9.22 10.81
CA LYS A 59 16.18 -10.60 11.31
C LYS A 59 16.93 -11.50 10.35
N ALA A 60 16.63 -11.40 9.04
CA ALA A 60 17.34 -12.16 8.00
C ALA A 60 18.83 -11.76 7.88
N LEU A 61 19.17 -10.52 8.23
CA LEU A 61 20.55 -10.03 8.32
C LEU A 61 21.25 -10.37 9.65
N GLY A 62 20.60 -11.11 10.55
CA GLY A 62 21.16 -11.55 11.83
C GLY A 62 20.95 -10.58 13.00
N PHE A 63 20.12 -9.55 12.85
CA PHE A 63 19.70 -8.71 13.98
C PHE A 63 18.57 -9.37 14.78
N HIS A 64 18.35 -8.86 15.99
CA HIS A 64 17.33 -9.35 16.93
C HIS A 64 16.20 -8.33 17.13
N PRO A 65 15.29 -8.15 16.16
CA PRO A 65 14.16 -7.22 16.29
C PRO A 65 13.20 -7.59 17.43
N GLU A 66 13.16 -8.86 17.85
CA GLU A 66 12.44 -9.32 19.04
C GLU A 66 12.78 -8.53 20.31
N ASN A 67 14.00 -7.97 20.41
CA ASN A 67 14.45 -7.21 21.56
C ASN A 67 14.12 -5.71 21.46
N TRP A 68 13.55 -5.24 20.34
CA TRP A 68 13.21 -3.83 20.18
C TRP A 68 11.98 -3.48 21.00
N ALA A 69 11.95 -2.26 21.56
CA ALA A 69 10.85 -1.77 22.40
C ALA A 69 9.47 -1.90 21.72
N PHE A 70 9.41 -1.79 20.39
CA PHE A 70 8.17 -1.96 19.63
C PHE A 70 7.60 -3.39 19.73
N TYR A 71 8.46 -4.41 19.73
CA TYR A 71 8.07 -5.82 19.74
C TYR A 71 7.97 -6.41 21.15
N GLN A 72 8.14 -5.61 22.21
CA GLN A 72 7.91 -6.05 23.60
C GLN A 72 6.42 -6.21 23.94
N SER A 73 5.52 -5.60 23.18
CA SER A 73 4.08 -5.84 23.33
C SER A 73 3.73 -7.23 22.80
N PRO A 74 2.94 -8.05 23.53
CA PRO A 74 2.53 -9.38 23.10
C PRO A 74 1.88 -9.40 21.71
N ALA A 75 1.11 -8.36 21.36
CA ALA A 75 0.48 -8.24 20.06
C ALA A 75 1.51 -8.10 18.92
N ASN A 76 2.50 -7.21 19.10
CA ASN A 76 3.53 -6.98 18.08
C ASN A 76 4.52 -8.15 18.01
N ALA A 77 4.87 -8.75 19.16
CA ALA A 77 5.71 -9.95 19.22
C ALA A 77 5.09 -11.09 18.41
N LYS A 78 3.78 -11.29 18.56
CA LYS A 78 3.02 -12.28 17.77
C LYS A 78 3.06 -11.97 16.28
N MET A 79 2.84 -10.72 15.87
CA MET A 79 2.94 -10.33 14.45
C MET A 79 4.33 -10.61 13.86
N LEU A 80 5.40 -10.35 14.61
CA LEU A 80 6.76 -10.65 14.17
C LEU A 80 7.00 -12.15 13.99
N ALA A 81 6.42 -12.97 14.86
CA ALA A 81 6.55 -14.43 14.83
C ALA A 81 5.68 -15.09 13.75
N ASP A 82 4.47 -14.58 13.52
CA ASP A 82 3.50 -15.11 12.55
C ASP A 82 4.00 -14.94 11.09
N GLY A 83 4.90 -13.97 10.87
CA GLY A 83 5.62 -13.79 9.60
C GLY A 83 4.82 -13.06 8.52
N PHE A 84 5.46 -12.87 7.36
CA PHE A 84 4.96 -12.00 6.28
C PHE A 84 3.60 -12.41 5.71
N LEU A 85 3.35 -13.71 5.53
CA LEU A 85 2.11 -14.20 4.90
C LEU A 85 0.89 -14.15 5.81
N ASN A 86 1.10 -14.07 7.13
CA ASN A 86 0.02 -14.01 8.13
C ASN A 86 -0.24 -12.59 8.63
N ASP A 87 0.55 -11.61 8.19
CA ASP A 87 0.37 -10.21 8.55
C ASP A 87 -0.68 -9.56 7.63
N GLY A 88 -1.84 -9.23 8.19
CA GLY A 88 -2.95 -8.64 7.44
C GLY A 88 -2.57 -7.33 6.74
N GLY A 89 -1.71 -6.52 7.35
CA GLY A 89 -1.18 -5.29 6.74
C GLY A 89 -0.32 -5.56 5.50
N SER A 90 0.50 -6.60 5.53
CA SER A 90 1.31 -7.05 4.39
C SER A 90 0.45 -7.52 3.23
N ILE A 91 -0.58 -8.33 3.49
CA ILE A 91 -1.55 -8.77 2.47
C ILE A 91 -2.25 -7.56 1.84
N MET A 92 -2.68 -6.60 2.67
CA MET A 92 -3.33 -5.38 2.21
C MET A 92 -2.39 -4.54 1.33
N ASN A 93 -1.14 -4.32 1.76
CA ASN A 93 -0.16 -3.56 0.98
C ASN A 93 0.17 -4.24 -0.35
N ILE A 94 0.29 -5.56 -0.38
CA ILE A 94 0.45 -6.31 -1.64
C ILE A 94 -0.78 -6.12 -2.53
N GLY A 95 -1.99 -6.18 -1.96
CA GLY A 95 -3.23 -5.92 -2.69
C GLY A 95 -3.26 -4.52 -3.32
N ILE A 96 -2.80 -3.50 -2.59
CA ILE A 96 -2.67 -2.13 -3.10
C ILE A 96 -1.65 -2.06 -4.24
N ILE A 97 -0.47 -2.65 -4.07
CA ILE A 97 0.59 -2.65 -5.09
C ILE A 97 0.12 -3.36 -6.37
N LEU A 98 -0.45 -4.57 -6.23
CA LEU A 98 -0.96 -5.36 -7.36
C LEU A 98 -2.16 -4.68 -8.01
N GLY A 99 -3.07 -4.11 -7.22
CA GLY A 99 -4.23 -3.37 -7.73
C GLY A 99 -3.81 -2.13 -8.53
N ALA A 100 -2.85 -1.35 -8.01
CA ALA A 100 -2.28 -0.22 -8.72
C ALA A 100 -1.57 -0.65 -10.01
N LEU A 101 -0.79 -1.74 -9.97
CA LEU A 101 -0.14 -2.29 -11.15
C LEU A 101 -1.17 -2.71 -12.20
N LEU A 102 -2.17 -3.50 -11.83
CA LEU A 102 -3.25 -3.93 -12.73
C LEU A 102 -4.00 -2.74 -13.33
N ALA A 103 -4.34 -1.73 -12.52
CA ALA A 103 -4.99 -0.51 -12.99
C ALA A 103 -4.14 0.22 -14.04
N THR A 104 -2.83 0.39 -13.80
CA THR A 104 -1.94 1.04 -14.77
C THR A 104 -1.75 0.25 -16.05
N LEU A 105 -1.75 -1.09 -15.97
CA LEU A 105 -1.67 -1.98 -17.13
C LEU A 105 -2.96 -1.92 -17.96
N LEU A 106 -4.13 -1.95 -17.32
CA LEU A 106 -5.43 -1.83 -18.00
C LEU A 106 -5.62 -0.46 -18.66
N ALA A 107 -5.11 0.61 -18.03
CA ALA A 107 -5.09 1.94 -18.61
C ALA A 107 -4.06 2.11 -19.74
N SER A 108 -3.19 1.11 -19.99
CA SER A 108 -2.05 1.18 -20.91
C SER A 108 -1.09 2.35 -20.59
N GLN A 109 -1.01 2.73 -19.32
CA GLN A 109 -0.16 3.81 -18.81
C GLN A 109 1.09 3.31 -18.09
N PHE A 110 1.29 1.99 -18.03
CA PHE A 110 2.48 1.41 -17.42
C PHE A 110 3.74 1.84 -18.17
N ARG A 111 4.64 2.56 -17.48
CA ARG A 111 5.90 3.04 -18.04
C ARG A 111 7.01 2.93 -17.00
N ILE A 112 8.05 2.15 -17.32
CA ILE A 112 9.26 2.07 -16.51
C ILE A 112 10.08 3.34 -16.76
N LYS A 113 10.07 4.27 -15.80
CA LYS A 113 10.91 5.46 -15.84
C LYS A 113 12.29 5.13 -15.26
N LYS A 114 13.34 5.36 -16.04
CA LYS A 114 14.71 5.30 -15.51
C LYS A 114 14.96 6.49 -14.58
N ILE A 115 15.69 6.23 -13.51
CA ILE A 115 16.16 7.27 -12.59
C ILE A 115 17.16 8.14 -13.36
N LYS A 116 16.86 9.43 -13.51
CA LYS A 116 17.66 10.33 -14.35
C LYS A 116 18.84 10.94 -13.61
N ASN A 117 18.76 11.07 -12.28
CA ASN A 117 19.76 11.77 -11.48
C ASN A 117 19.88 11.14 -10.09
N TYR A 118 21.11 10.96 -9.60
CA TYR A 118 21.37 10.43 -8.25
C TYR A 118 20.72 11.31 -7.16
N LYS A 119 20.56 12.61 -7.40
CA LYS A 119 19.86 13.54 -6.49
C LYS A 119 18.40 13.12 -6.26
N GLN A 120 17.74 12.50 -7.24
CA GLN A 120 16.38 11.97 -7.07
C GLN A 120 16.35 10.78 -6.12
N VAL A 121 17.37 9.93 -6.16
CA VAL A 121 17.51 8.80 -5.23
C VAL A 121 17.70 9.31 -3.82
N ILE A 122 18.63 10.25 -3.61
CA ILE A 122 18.86 10.86 -2.30
C ILE A 122 17.58 11.52 -1.79
N GLY A 123 16.87 12.27 -2.64
CA GLY A 123 15.59 12.88 -2.28
C GLY A 123 14.51 11.87 -1.91
N ALA A 124 14.39 10.77 -2.66
CA ALA A 124 13.42 9.71 -2.37
C ALA A 124 13.75 8.96 -1.07
N VAL A 125 15.02 8.63 -0.85
CA VAL A 125 15.49 7.98 0.39
C VAL A 125 15.30 8.90 1.58
N GLY A 126 15.75 10.16 1.48
CA GLY A 126 15.58 11.15 2.55
C GLY A 126 14.11 11.42 2.86
N GLY A 127 13.27 11.57 1.82
CA GLY A 127 11.83 11.72 1.98
C GLY A 127 11.19 10.49 2.65
N GLY A 128 11.57 9.28 2.25
CA GLY A 128 11.07 8.05 2.84
C GLY A 128 11.45 7.91 4.32
N ILE A 129 12.68 8.25 4.70
CA ILE A 129 13.13 8.23 6.11
C ILE A 129 12.32 9.24 6.93
N LEU A 130 12.14 10.46 6.43
CA LEU A 130 11.36 11.49 7.13
C LEU A 130 9.89 11.09 7.26
N MET A 131 9.28 10.55 6.21
CA MET A 131 7.90 10.04 6.24
C MET A 131 7.74 8.91 7.26
N GLY A 132 8.65 7.94 7.28
CA GLY A 132 8.60 6.82 8.22
C GLY A 132 8.78 7.27 9.68
N TYR A 133 9.72 8.17 9.93
CA TYR A 133 9.94 8.73 11.26
C TYR A 133 8.71 9.54 11.74
N GLY A 134 8.18 10.41 10.88
CA GLY A 134 6.99 11.22 11.17
C GLY A 134 5.77 10.36 11.48
N ALA A 135 5.50 9.35 10.65
CA ALA A 135 4.39 8.42 10.86
C ALA A 135 4.49 7.68 12.21
N ARG A 136 5.71 7.30 12.62
CA ARG A 136 5.92 6.60 13.88
C ARG A 136 5.63 7.48 15.11
N ILE A 137 6.01 8.76 15.07
CA ILE A 137 5.74 9.70 16.17
C ILE A 137 4.26 10.09 16.22
N ALA A 138 3.61 10.20 15.05
CA ALA A 138 2.19 10.52 14.96
C ALA A 138 1.28 9.35 15.37
N TYR A 139 1.84 8.17 15.69
CA TYR A 139 1.10 6.93 15.92
C TYR A 139 0.19 6.53 14.75
N GLY A 140 0.61 6.87 13.52
CA GLY A 140 -0.09 6.61 12.26
C GLY A 140 0.76 6.95 11.06
#